data_AF-A0A1U7LRA7-F1
#
_entry.id   AF-A0A1U7LRA7-F1
#
_cell.length_a   1.000
_cell.length_b   1.000
_cell.length_c   1.000
_cell.angle_alpha   90.00
_cell.angle_beta   90.00
_cell.angle_gamma   90.00
#
_symmetry.space_group_name_H-M   'P 1'
#
loop_
_entity.id
_entity.type
_entity.pdbx_description
1 polymer ?
#
loop_
_entity_poly.entity_id
_entity_poly.type
_entity_poly.pdbx_seq_one_letter_code
_entity_poly.pdbx_strand_id
1 'polypeptide(L)'
;MGNPYDGRLSDAWAFGVMLYAILESRLPFDPPTSGKIAHRIARLDWKFYRLATDPSFSPASHLIAHLLKPAHSRFTIDHVLDCDWIRNGCLLDCAQLVDR
;
A
#
# COMPACT_ATOMS: atom_id res chain seq x y z
N MET A 1 24.67 -8.87 8.73
CA MET A 1 23.80 -9.17 9.89
C MET A 1 22.39 -8.73 9.57
N GLY A 2 21.41 -9.61 9.71
CA GLY A 2 20.02 -9.37 9.31
C GLY A 2 19.33 -8.43 10.30
N ASN A 3 18.49 -7.53 9.78
CA ASN A 3 17.63 -6.71 10.62
C ASN A 3 16.71 -7.65 11.43
N PRO A 4 16.48 -7.40 12.74
CA PRO A 4 15.58 -8.23 13.52
C PRO A 4 14.19 -8.25 12.88
N TYR A 5 13.61 -9.44 12.74
CA TYR A 5 12.28 -9.61 12.18
C TYR A 5 11.24 -9.12 13.18
N ASP A 6 10.50 -8.10 12.77
CA ASP A 6 9.33 -7.60 13.50
C ASP A 6 8.08 -8.02 12.73
N GLY A 7 7.33 -8.97 13.30
CA GLY A 7 6.11 -9.50 12.69
C GLY A 7 5.05 -8.42 12.46
N ARG A 8 4.88 -7.48 13.39
CA ARG A 8 3.86 -6.42 13.27
C ARG A 8 4.20 -5.44 12.14
N LEU A 9 5.47 -5.08 12.01
CA LEU A 9 5.95 -4.26 10.89
C LEU A 9 5.90 -5.00 9.56
N SER A 10 6.09 -6.32 9.58
CA SER A 10 5.93 -7.19 8.41
C SER A 10 4.47 -7.24 7.96
N ASP A 11 3.53 -7.43 8.89
CA ASP A 11 2.10 -7.47 8.63
C ASP A 11 1.58 -6.13 8.10
N ALA A 12 2.04 -5.01 8.66
CA ALA A 12 1.71 -3.68 8.14
C ALA A 12 2.13 -3.51 6.67
N TRP A 13 3.27 -4.06 6.26
CA TRP A 13 3.70 -4.03 4.86
C TRP A 13 2.86 -4.91 3.96
N ALA A 14 2.56 -6.13 4.42
CA ALA A 14 1.66 -7.03 3.70
C ALA A 14 0.27 -6.39 3.51
N PHE A 15 -0.21 -5.67 4.53
CA PHE A 15 -1.44 -4.88 4.43
C PHE A 15 -1.35 -3.78 3.36
N GLY A 16 -0.24 -3.05 3.27
CA GLY A 16 -0.01 -2.10 2.18
C GLY A 16 -0.03 -2.73 0.79
N VAL A 17 0.53 -3.94 0.64
CA VAL A 17 0.48 -4.71 -0.61
C VAL A 17 -0.96 -5.09 -0.96
N MET A 18 -1.75 -5.55 0.01
CA MET A 18 -3.16 -5.90 -0.19
C MET A 18 -4.01 -4.68 -0.57
N LEU A 19 -3.85 -3.55 0.12
CA LEU A 19 -4.55 -2.31 -0.22
C LEU A 19 -4.25 -1.88 -1.65
N TYR A 20 -2.97 -1.90 -2.04
CA TYR A 20 -2.58 -1.61 -3.41
C TYR A 20 -3.25 -2.58 -4.39
N ALA A 21 -3.28 -3.88 -4.09
CA ALA A 21 -3.88 -4.88 -4.98
C ALA A 21 -5.38 -4.66 -5.18
N ILE A 22 -6.11 -4.30 -4.12
CA ILE A 22 -7.55 -4.01 -4.17
C ILE A 22 -7.83 -2.74 -4.98
N LEU A 23 -7.02 -1.69 -4.78
CA LEU A 23 -7.26 -0.38 -5.39
C LEU A 23 -6.68 -0.26 -6.81
N GLU A 24 -5.53 -0.84 -7.11
CA GLU A 24 -4.95 -0.79 -8.45
C GLU A 24 -5.38 -1.97 -9.34
N SER A 25 -5.94 -3.05 -8.76
CA SER A 25 -6.24 -4.33 -9.44
C SER A 25 -5.00 -5.02 -10.01
N ARG A 26 -3.86 -4.90 -9.32
CA ARG A 26 -2.51 -5.40 -9.70
C ARG A 26 -1.60 -5.42 -8.49
N LEU A 27 -0.56 -6.26 -8.48
CA LEU A 27 0.40 -6.25 -7.38
C LEU A 27 1.45 -5.13 -7.58
N PRO A 28 1.93 -4.48 -6.51
CA PRO A 28 2.88 -3.37 -6.61
C PRO A 28 4.23 -3.79 -7.22
N PHE A 29 4.64 -5.04 -6.97
CA PHE A 29 5.93 -5.59 -7.38
C PHE A 29 5.83 -6.60 -8.53
N ASP A 30 4.68 -6.70 -9.21
CA ASP A 30 4.46 -7.65 -10.30
C ASP A 30 5.29 -7.27 -11.54
N PRO A 31 6.28 -8.08 -11.96
CA PRO A 31 7.18 -7.69 -13.04
C PRO A 31 6.45 -7.70 -14.40
N PRO A 32 6.65 -6.67 -15.25
CA PRO A 32 5.99 -6.58 -16.56
C PRO A 32 6.47 -7.63 -17.58
N THR A 33 7.64 -8.23 -17.34
CA THR A 33 8.21 -9.34 -18.10
C THR A 33 8.75 -10.39 -17.13
N SER A 34 9.20 -11.55 -17.62
CA SER A 34 9.89 -12.54 -16.78
C SER A 34 11.06 -11.89 -16.02
N GLY A 35 10.85 -11.62 -14.73
CA GLY A 35 11.75 -10.85 -13.88
C GLY A 35 11.68 -11.32 -12.43
N LYS A 36 12.66 -10.93 -11.63
CA LYS A 36 12.75 -11.38 -10.24
C LYS A 36 11.93 -10.45 -9.33
N ILE A 37 10.76 -10.91 -8.88
CA ILE A 37 9.91 -10.21 -7.89
C ILE A 37 10.73 -9.78 -6.67
N ALA A 38 11.59 -10.66 -6.16
CA ALA A 38 12.48 -10.37 -5.03
C ALA A 38 13.39 -9.16 -5.28
N HIS A 39 13.85 -8.94 -6.51
CA HIS A 39 14.67 -7.77 -6.85
C HIS A 39 13.88 -6.47 -6.74
N ARG A 40 12.61 -6.47 -7.17
CA ARG A 40 11.75 -5.29 -7.08
C ARG A 40 11.35 -5.00 -5.63
N ILE A 41 11.05 -6.02 -4.84
CA ILE A 41 10.79 -5.87 -3.39
C ILE A 41 12.03 -5.28 -2.70
N ALA A 42 13.23 -5.82 -2.97
CA ALA A 42 14.47 -5.35 -2.37
C ALA A 42 14.80 -3.89 -2.72
N ARG A 43 14.38 -3.42 -3.90
CA ARG A 43 14.57 -2.03 -4.35
C ARG A 43 13.39 -1.12 -4.01
N LEU A 44 12.31 -1.67 -3.44
CA LEU A 44 11.03 -0.99 -3.30
C LEU A 44 10.57 -0.36 -4.63
N ASP A 45 10.77 -1.07 -5.72
CA ASP A 45 10.44 -0.63 -7.06
C ASP A 45 8.96 -0.90 -7.38
N TRP A 46 8.12 0.09 -7.09
CA TRP A 46 6.69 0.10 -7.37
C TRP A 46 6.24 1.54 -7.64
N LYS A 47 5.09 1.71 -8.29
CA LYS A 47 4.48 3.02 -8.54
C LYS A 47 2.97 2.91 -8.72
N PHE A 48 2.25 4.01 -8.54
CA PHE A 48 0.82 4.09 -8.85
C PHE A 48 0.59 4.25 -10.36
N TYR A 49 -0.57 3.79 -10.83
CA TYR A 49 -0.99 3.88 -12.22
C TYR A 49 -2.41 4.47 -12.29
N ARG A 50 -3.41 3.74 -11.82
CA ARG A 50 -4.80 4.21 -11.73
C ARG A 50 -4.95 5.29 -10.67
N LEU A 51 -4.35 5.06 -9.50
CA LEU A 51 -4.43 5.98 -8.36
C LEU A 51 -3.54 7.22 -8.59
N ALA A 52 -2.58 7.17 -9.51
CA ALA A 52 -1.77 8.34 -9.85
C ALA A 52 -2.59 9.44 -10.53
N THR A 53 -3.70 9.08 -11.16
CA THR A 53 -4.57 10.00 -11.91
C THR A 53 -5.88 10.32 -11.20
N ASP A 54 -6.22 9.59 -10.14
CA ASP A 54 -7.50 9.72 -9.43
C ASP A 54 -7.29 10.38 -8.05
N PRO A 55 -7.62 11.68 -7.90
CA PRO A 55 -7.42 12.39 -6.64
C PRO A 55 -8.35 11.91 -5.52
N SER A 56 -9.43 11.19 -5.84
CA SER A 56 -10.40 10.68 -4.86
C SER A 56 -9.74 9.72 -3.87
N PHE A 57 -8.78 8.92 -4.34
CA PHE A 57 -8.03 7.96 -3.52
C PHE A 57 -6.74 8.54 -2.93
N SER A 58 -6.61 9.86 -2.81
CA SER A 58 -5.41 10.52 -2.26
C SER A 58 -5.04 10.02 -0.84
N PRO A 59 -5.98 9.89 0.11
CA PRO A 59 -5.67 9.37 1.46
C PRO A 59 -5.17 7.91 1.42
N ALA A 60 -5.82 7.05 0.64
CA ALA A 60 -5.43 5.66 0.48
C ALA A 60 -4.04 5.52 -0.17
N SER A 61 -3.77 6.33 -1.21
CA SER A 61 -2.48 6.38 -1.89
C SER A 61 -1.37 6.83 -0.93
N HIS A 62 -1.65 7.81 -0.09
CA HIS A 62 -0.72 8.29 0.93
C HIS A 62 -0.38 7.19 1.94
N LEU A 63 -1.39 6.43 2.40
CA LEU A 63 -1.22 5.33 3.33
C LEU A 63 -0.35 4.21 2.72
N ILE A 64 -0.67 3.77 1.50
CA ILE A 64 0.10 2.76 0.77
C ILE A 64 1.56 3.19 0.60
N ALA A 65 1.80 4.46 0.26
CA ALA A 65 3.15 5.00 0.11
C ALA A 65 3.96 5.00 1.41
N HIS A 66 3.32 5.07 2.58
CA HIS A 66 3.97 4.97 3.87
C HIS A 66 4.15 3.53 4.36
N LEU A 67 3.31 2.60 3.90
CA LEU A 67 3.42 1.17 4.21
C LEU A 67 4.47 0.47 3.34
N LEU A 68 4.62 0.85 2.08
CA LEU A 68 5.59 0.25 1.15
C LEU A 68 6.98 0.92 1.22
N LYS A 69 7.46 1.18 2.44
CA LYS A 69 8.78 1.75 2.79
C LYS A 69 9.69 0.72 3.49
N PRO A 70 11.00 1.02 3.64
CA PRO A 70 11.89 0.20 4.49
C PRO A 70 11.38 0.14 5.93
N ALA A 71 11.66 -0.95 6.64
CA ALA A 71 11.11 -1.21 7.98
C ALA A 71 11.32 -0.06 9.00
N HIS A 72 12.45 0.64 8.95
CA HIS A 72 12.78 1.72 9.88
C HIS A 72 12.00 3.03 9.66
N SER A 73 11.37 3.22 8.49
CA SER A 73 10.64 4.44 8.12
C SER A 73 9.19 4.16 7.71
N ARG A 74 8.74 2.92 7.93
CA ARG A 74 7.40 2.44 7.60
C ARG A 74 6.42 2.81 8.71
N PHE A 75 5.17 3.02 8.33
CA PHE A 75 4.09 3.10 9.31
C PHE A 75 3.84 1.77 10.02
N THR A 76 3.55 1.86 11.32
CA THR A 76 3.03 0.76 12.11
C THR A 76 1.53 0.63 11.86
N ILE A 77 0.93 -0.45 12.35
CA ILE A 77 -0.52 -0.62 12.29
C ILE A 77 -1.26 0.46 13.09
N ASP A 78 -0.68 0.97 14.18
CA ASP A 78 -1.29 2.03 14.98
C ASP A 78 -1.45 3.31 14.16
N HIS A 79 -0.42 3.70 13.39
CA HIS A 79 -0.50 4.82 12.45
C HIS A 79 -1.57 4.61 11.37
N VAL A 80 -1.79 3.37 10.94
CA VAL A 80 -2.85 3.04 9.96
C VAL A 80 -4.23 3.25 10.57
N LEU A 81 -4.45 2.79 11.81
CA LEU A 81 -5.73 2.89 12.51
C LEU A 81 -6.07 4.33 12.93
N ASP A 82 -5.06 5.18 13.06
CA ASP A 82 -5.22 6.61 13.32
C ASP A 82 -5.54 7.43 12.06
N CYS A 83 -5.48 6.83 10.87
CA CYS A 83 -5.84 7.52 9.65
C CYS A 83 -7.37 7.69 9.53
N ASP A 84 -7.82 8.93 9.35
CA ASP A 84 -9.25 9.26 9.21
C ASP A 84 -9.94 8.48 8.09
N TRP A 85 -9.22 8.16 7.01
CA TRP A 85 -9.75 7.37 5.90
C TRP A 85 -10.15 5.95 6.34
N ILE A 86 -9.32 5.31 7.18
CA ILE A 86 -9.60 3.99 7.76
C ILE A 86 -10.69 4.11 8.83
N ARG A 87 -10.59 5.10 9.72
CA ARG A 87 -11.51 5.29 10.85
C ARG A 87 -12.93 5.59 10.42
N ASN A 88 -13.11 6.35 9.34
CA ASN A 88 -14.42 6.66 8.76
C ASN A 88 -14.91 5.58 7.77
N GLY A 89 -14.30 4.39 7.80
CA GLY A 89 -14.79 3.17 7.17
C GLY A 89 -14.55 3.04 5.67
N CYS A 90 -13.62 3.80 5.07
CA CYS A 90 -13.51 3.95 3.61
C CYS A 90 -14.83 4.42 2.92
N LEU A 91 -15.86 4.74 3.70
CA LEU A 91 -17.24 4.96 3.24
C LEU A 91 -17.39 6.26 2.45
N LEU A 92 -16.45 7.19 2.61
CA LEU A 92 -16.43 8.44 1.85
C LEU A 92 -16.14 8.20 0.35
N ASP A 93 -15.45 7.12 -0.02
CA ASP A 93 -15.09 6.81 -1.42
C ASP A 93 -15.94 5.71 -2.05
N CYS A 94 -16.43 4.73 -1.27
CA CYS A 94 -17.28 3.65 -1.81
C CYS A 94 -18.61 4.15 -2.39
N ALA A 95 -19.15 5.26 -1.87
CA ALA A 95 -20.35 5.87 -2.43
C ALA A 95 -20.17 6.29 -3.90
N GLN A 96 -18.95 6.64 -4.33
CA GLN A 96 -18.66 7.02 -5.72
C GLN A 96 -18.34 5.84 -6.65
N LEU A 97 -18.13 4.63 -6.10
CA LEU A 97 -17.91 3.41 -6.88
C LEU A 97 -19.22 2.70 -7.25
N VAL A 98 -20.33 3.01 -6.59
CA VAL A 98 -21.65 2.41 -6.88
C VAL A 98 -22.40 3.19 -7.98
N ASP A 99 -22.01 4.44 -8.25
CA ASP A 99 -22.65 5.33 -9.24
C ASP A 99 -21.96 5.35 -10.63
N ARG A 100 -21.19 4.32 -11.00
CA ARG A 100 -20.61 4.18 -12.35
C ARG A 100 -20.99 2.89 -13.04
#